data_AF-A0A7C5NP64-F1
#
_entry.id   AF-A0A7C5NP64-F1
#
_cell.length_a   1.000
_cell.length_b   1.000
_cell.length_c   1.000
_cell.angle_alpha   90.00
_cell.angle_beta   90.00
_cell.angle_gamma   90.00
#
_symmetry.space_group_name_H-M   'P 1'
#
loop_
_entity.id
_entity.type
_entity.pdbx_description
1 polymer ?
#
loop_
_entity_poly.entity_id
_entity_poly.type
_entity_poly.pdbx_seq_one_letter_code
_entity_poly.pdbx_strand_id
1 'polypeptide(L)'
;MYANLWMQATRSCSMGGRVATASAGCSWPIVCVPGRGWRERCAKRVRSPGSLHTIRIAPVGRPSIASCRIRDRRRAEGVPMLFTEAVFVGIDPTAGTKPMQLVALDRELRLVAMERDDLESLLAIVASFESAVVAVDAPQGPNCGLMRRPEIRQRFNLRPGGRTWSGWRVCEYELRRRNIRLYNTPEEVERAKPWVRMGFRLFGRLEELGFTAYRQGEDPKPRLMLEARAHAGYATLLERRPFLKHSFEGRMQRQLVLYLEGVDLPNPMQALEELTRHHLLTGHLPLEELHTPEELDALMGAYTAYLVAARPEGVCQVGKAEEGLITLPVAELKDFYA
;
A
#
# COMPACT_ATOMS: atom_id res chain seq x y z
N MET A 1 0.10 64.02 31.70
CA MET A 1 0.73 62.81 31.14
C MET A 1 0.03 62.52 29.83
N TYR A 2 0.80 62.51 28.75
CA TYR A 2 0.35 62.85 27.40
C TYR A 2 -0.67 61.88 26.79
N ALA A 3 -1.74 62.48 26.26
CA ALA A 3 -2.59 61.97 25.19
C ALA A 3 -2.14 62.57 23.85
N ASN A 4 -2.76 62.08 22.77
CA ASN A 4 -2.94 62.73 21.45
C ASN A 4 -1.76 62.67 20.46
N LEU A 5 -1.87 62.56 19.12
CA LEU A 5 -2.94 62.45 18.09
C LEU A 5 -2.22 62.47 16.70
N TRP A 6 -2.96 62.29 15.58
CA TRP A 6 -2.59 62.55 14.14
C TRP A 6 -1.84 61.42 13.38
N MET A 7 -2.11 61.10 12.10
CA MET A 7 -3.01 61.65 11.07
C MET A 7 -3.23 60.64 9.91
N GLN A 8 -4.37 60.76 9.24
CA GLN A 8 -4.73 60.16 7.94
C GLN A 8 -3.99 60.82 6.76
N ALA A 9 -3.84 60.09 5.63
CA ALA A 9 -3.95 60.68 4.30
C ALA A 9 -4.39 59.64 3.24
N THR A 10 -5.58 59.89 2.72
CA THR A 10 -6.25 59.31 1.55
C THR A 10 -5.56 59.67 0.22
N ARG A 11 -5.74 58.84 -0.83
CA ARG A 11 -6.22 59.30 -2.15
C ARG A 11 -6.65 58.14 -3.06
N SER A 12 -7.95 58.12 -3.33
CA SER A 12 -8.64 57.52 -4.47
C SER A 12 -8.40 58.33 -5.75
N CYS A 13 -8.38 57.67 -6.91
CA CYS A 13 -8.93 58.25 -8.13
C CYS A 13 -9.36 57.15 -9.12
N SER A 14 -10.57 57.31 -9.64
CA SER A 14 -11.28 56.44 -10.58
C SER A 14 -11.76 57.29 -11.78
N MET A 15 -12.25 56.60 -12.82
CA MET A 15 -12.85 57.06 -14.09
C MET A 15 -11.85 57.25 -15.24
N GLY A 16 -12.10 56.85 -16.49
CA GLY A 16 -13.21 56.23 -17.22
C GLY A 16 -12.74 56.13 -18.69
N GLY A 17 -12.89 55.01 -19.40
CA GLY A 17 -14.02 54.73 -20.29
C GLY A 17 -13.74 55.10 -21.75
N ARG A 18 -13.70 54.09 -22.66
CA ARG A 18 -14.40 54.04 -23.98
C ARG A 18 -14.01 52.81 -24.79
N VAL A 19 -15.01 52.31 -25.51
CA VAL A 19 -15.05 51.15 -26.41
C VAL A 19 -14.66 51.57 -27.82
N ALA A 20 -13.91 50.72 -28.54
CA ALA A 20 -13.99 50.59 -30.01
C ALA A 20 -13.48 49.22 -30.46
N THR A 21 -14.24 48.62 -31.37
CA THR A 21 -14.12 47.33 -32.04
C THR A 21 -13.05 47.31 -33.15
N ALA A 22 -12.31 46.21 -33.33
CA ALA A 22 -11.98 45.66 -34.66
C ALA A 22 -11.25 44.31 -34.57
N SER A 23 -11.57 43.48 -35.57
CA SER A 23 -11.12 42.15 -35.94
C SER A 23 -9.62 41.99 -36.26
N ALA A 24 -9.10 40.77 -36.06
CA ALA A 24 -8.38 39.93 -37.05
C ALA A 24 -7.17 39.16 -36.46
N GLY A 25 -7.18 37.84 -36.69
CA GLY A 25 -6.02 36.96 -36.94
C GLY A 25 -4.81 37.01 -36.00
N CYS A 26 -4.70 36.00 -35.11
CA CYS A 26 -3.42 35.66 -34.47
C CYS A 26 -2.90 34.33 -35.00
N SER A 27 -1.99 34.41 -35.98
CA SER A 27 -0.99 33.40 -36.29
C SER A 27 0.18 33.52 -35.30
N TRP A 28 0.58 32.42 -34.67
CA TRP A 28 1.73 32.37 -33.77
C TRP A 28 3.04 32.29 -34.57
N PRO A 29 4.05 33.16 -34.31
CA PRO A 29 5.38 32.99 -34.89
C PRO A 29 6.22 32.04 -34.04
N ILE A 30 6.82 31.06 -34.71
CA ILE A 30 7.91 30.23 -34.18
C ILE A 30 9.16 31.11 -34.10
N VAL A 31 9.67 31.32 -32.89
CA VAL A 31 10.95 31.99 -32.66
C VAL A 31 12.05 30.94 -32.60
N CYS A 32 12.85 30.86 -33.67
CA CYS A 32 14.14 30.17 -33.68
C CYS A 32 15.21 31.10 -33.09
N VAL A 33 15.94 30.63 -32.08
CA VAL A 33 17.15 31.29 -31.57
C VAL A 33 18.39 30.51 -32.02
N PRO A 34 19.40 31.15 -32.64
CA PRO A 34 20.57 30.46 -33.17
C PRO A 34 21.72 30.30 -32.15
N GLY A 35 22.19 29.06 -32.04
CA GLY A 35 23.58 28.62 -32.21
C GLY A 35 24.72 29.21 -31.37
N ARG A 36 25.39 28.34 -30.60
CA ARG A 36 26.86 28.16 -30.44
C ARG A 36 27.04 26.78 -29.80
N GLY A 37 27.80 25.79 -30.25
CA GLY A 37 28.84 25.65 -31.27
C GLY A 37 29.88 24.68 -30.71
N TRP A 38 29.91 23.41 -31.17
CA TRP A 38 31.01 22.47 -30.87
C TRP A 38 31.39 21.70 -32.14
N ARG A 39 32.67 21.77 -32.48
CA ARG A 39 33.29 21.22 -33.68
C ARG A 39 33.56 19.72 -33.56
N GLU A 40 33.22 19.03 -34.65
CA GLU A 40 34.00 18.03 -35.39
C GLU A 40 34.94 17.07 -34.63
N ARG A 41 34.63 15.77 -34.74
CA ARG A 41 35.58 14.79 -35.29
C ARG A 41 34.83 13.80 -36.19
N CYS A 42 35.35 13.66 -37.41
CA CYS A 42 34.79 12.95 -38.54
C CYS A 42 35.73 11.80 -38.92
N ALA A 43 35.21 10.60 -39.19
CA ALA A 43 35.66 9.63 -40.21
C ALA A 43 34.90 8.30 -40.00
N LYS A 44 33.82 8.06 -40.75
CA LYS A 44 33.77 7.31 -42.03
C LYS A 44 34.20 5.82 -41.91
N ARG A 45 33.20 4.93 -41.99
CA ARG A 45 33.20 3.80 -42.94
C ARG A 45 31.77 3.42 -43.34
N VAL A 46 31.53 3.49 -44.64
CA VAL A 46 30.34 3.03 -45.36
C VAL A 46 30.58 1.58 -45.79
N ARG A 47 29.56 0.72 -45.67
CA ARG A 47 29.24 -0.39 -46.61
C ARG A 47 27.86 -1.00 -46.30
N SER A 48 26.94 -0.71 -47.21
CA SER A 48 25.87 -1.51 -47.85
C SER A 48 24.83 -2.35 -47.06
N PRO A 49 23.59 -2.48 -47.60
CA PRO A 49 22.42 -3.00 -46.89
C PRO A 49 22.13 -4.48 -47.20
N GLY A 50 21.58 -5.23 -46.23
CA GLY A 50 21.12 -6.60 -46.48
C GLY A 50 20.42 -7.27 -45.29
N SER A 51 19.19 -7.72 -45.55
CA SER A 51 18.34 -8.63 -44.77
C SER A 51 17.51 -8.04 -43.62
N LEU A 52 16.25 -7.75 -43.95
CA LEU A 52 15.13 -7.73 -43.00
C LEU A 52 14.90 -9.18 -42.52
N HIS A 53 15.36 -9.49 -41.30
CA HIS A 53 14.94 -10.71 -40.62
C HIS A 53 13.58 -10.46 -39.98
N THR A 54 12.54 -11.04 -40.59
CA THR A 54 11.20 -11.11 -40.02
C THR A 54 11.24 -12.03 -38.79
N ILE A 55 11.19 -11.45 -37.59
CA ILE A 55 11.01 -12.21 -36.35
C ILE A 55 9.56 -12.72 -36.34
N ARG A 56 9.38 -14.00 -36.62
CA ARG A 56 8.12 -14.71 -36.41
C ARG A 56 7.94 -14.92 -34.90
N ILE A 57 7.03 -14.17 -34.30
CA ILE A 57 6.52 -14.44 -32.95
C ILE A 57 5.59 -15.66 -33.06
N ALA A 58 5.95 -16.74 -32.38
CA ALA A 58 5.09 -17.93 -32.29
C ALA A 58 3.80 -17.60 -31.49
N PRO A 59 2.64 -18.15 -31.88
CA PRO A 59 1.40 -17.93 -31.15
C PRO A 59 1.48 -18.60 -29.77
N VAL A 60 1.33 -17.80 -28.72
CA VAL A 60 1.17 -18.28 -27.35
C VAL A 60 -0.18 -18.99 -27.25
N GLY A 61 -0.14 -20.27 -26.88
CA GLY A 61 -1.31 -21.11 -26.68
C GLY A 61 -2.24 -20.52 -25.61
N ARG A 62 -3.54 -20.48 -25.91
CA ARG A 62 -4.59 -20.08 -24.97
C ARG A 62 -4.75 -21.16 -23.89
N PRO A 63 -4.72 -20.82 -22.59
CA PRO A 63 -5.31 -21.68 -21.58
C PRO A 63 -6.83 -21.65 -21.72
N SER A 64 -7.42 -22.84 -21.73
CA SER A 64 -8.86 -23.09 -21.72
C SER A 64 -9.50 -22.50 -20.46
N ILE A 65 -10.39 -21.52 -20.62
CA ILE A 65 -11.30 -21.04 -19.58
C ILE A 65 -12.35 -22.14 -19.34
N ALA A 66 -12.08 -23.00 -18.36
CA ALA A 66 -13.07 -23.94 -17.86
C ALA A 66 -13.96 -23.24 -16.83
N SER A 67 -15.18 -22.91 -17.26
CA SER A 67 -16.42 -22.74 -16.48
C SER A 67 -16.29 -22.24 -15.03
N CYS A 68 -16.34 -20.92 -14.86
CA CYS A 68 -16.73 -20.31 -13.59
C CYS A 68 -18.22 -20.62 -13.35
N ARG A 69 -18.52 -21.53 -12.42
CA ARG A 69 -19.90 -21.79 -11.99
C ARG A 69 -20.33 -20.66 -11.06
N ILE A 70 -21.10 -19.73 -11.59
CA ILE A 70 -21.88 -18.74 -10.84
C ILE A 70 -22.80 -19.50 -9.88
N ARG A 71 -22.52 -19.44 -8.58
CA ARG A 71 -23.44 -19.90 -7.53
C ARG A 71 -24.19 -18.69 -7.00
N ASP A 72 -25.45 -18.61 -7.38
CA ASP A 72 -26.46 -17.73 -6.79
C ASP A 72 -26.61 -18.07 -5.29
N ARG A 73 -26.41 -17.08 -4.41
CA ARG A 73 -26.57 -17.24 -2.95
C ARG A 73 -27.40 -16.10 -2.38
N ARG A 74 -28.58 -16.48 -1.89
CA ARG A 74 -29.48 -15.66 -1.09
C ARG A 74 -28.77 -15.25 0.21
N ARG A 75 -28.84 -13.96 0.54
CA ARG A 75 -28.52 -13.39 1.85
C ARG A 75 -29.33 -14.11 2.93
N ALA A 76 -28.65 -14.63 3.94
CA ALA A 76 -29.27 -15.03 5.21
C ALA A 76 -28.87 -14.01 6.27
N GLU A 77 -29.89 -13.44 6.91
CA GLU A 77 -29.78 -12.45 7.98
C GLU A 77 -29.26 -13.05 9.30
N GLY A 78 -28.80 -12.17 10.18
CA GLY A 78 -27.87 -12.46 11.27
C GLY A 78 -28.38 -13.36 12.40
N VAL A 79 -27.48 -14.22 12.85
CA VAL A 79 -27.44 -14.82 14.19
C VAL A 79 -26.04 -14.55 14.74
N PRO A 80 -25.87 -14.09 15.99
CA PRO A 80 -24.55 -13.92 16.57
C PRO A 80 -23.95 -15.31 16.79
N MET A 81 -23.05 -15.72 15.89
CA MET A 81 -22.26 -16.92 16.09
C MET A 81 -21.24 -16.64 17.20
N LEU A 82 -21.31 -17.42 18.28
CA LEU A 82 -20.16 -17.59 19.17
C LEU A 82 -19.06 -18.26 18.33
N PHE A 83 -18.09 -17.46 17.87
CA PHE A 83 -17.02 -17.91 16.98
C PHE A 83 -16.04 -18.81 17.76
N THR A 84 -16.33 -20.12 17.79
CA THR A 84 -15.37 -21.15 18.26
C THR A 84 -14.24 -21.42 17.26
N GLU A 85 -14.26 -20.78 16.09
CA GLU A 85 -13.22 -20.90 15.07
C GLU A 85 -12.37 -19.63 15.00
N ALA A 86 -11.06 -19.80 14.75
CA ALA A 86 -10.11 -18.70 14.70
C ALA A 86 -10.50 -17.65 13.66
N VAL A 87 -10.51 -16.38 14.07
CA VAL A 87 -10.80 -15.23 13.20
C VAL A 87 -9.50 -14.57 12.75
N PHE A 88 -9.41 -14.22 11.47
CA PHE A 88 -8.24 -13.56 10.89
C PHE A 88 -8.51 -12.08 10.73
N VAL A 89 -7.80 -11.27 11.52
CA VAL A 89 -8.07 -9.84 11.63
C VAL A 89 -6.93 -9.06 10.98
N GLY A 90 -7.28 -8.07 10.18
CA GLY A 90 -6.36 -7.07 9.65
C GLY A 90 -6.73 -5.68 10.14
N ILE A 91 -5.75 -4.89 10.56
CA ILE A 91 -5.94 -3.52 11.03
C ILE A 91 -5.02 -2.56 10.27
N ASP A 92 -5.60 -1.55 9.63
CA ASP A 92 -4.86 -0.41 9.05
C ASP A 92 -4.97 0.81 9.98
N PRO A 93 -3.90 1.11 10.76
CA PRO A 93 -3.93 2.23 11.69
C PRO A 93 -3.75 3.56 10.96
N THR A 94 -4.49 4.58 11.41
CA THR A 94 -4.38 5.93 10.87
C THR A 94 -3.77 6.89 11.90
N ALA A 95 -3.59 8.16 11.51
CA ALA A 95 -2.94 9.19 12.31
C ALA A 95 -3.80 9.73 13.49
N GLY A 96 -4.54 8.87 14.20
CA GLY A 96 -5.33 9.17 15.40
C GLY A 96 -6.56 10.09 15.22
N THR A 97 -6.55 10.99 14.24
CA THR A 97 -7.69 11.89 13.94
C THR A 97 -8.74 11.26 13.04
N LYS A 98 -8.39 10.15 12.38
CA LYS A 98 -9.31 9.35 11.58
C LYS A 98 -9.55 8.03 12.32
N PRO A 99 -10.75 7.45 12.19
CA PRO A 99 -10.95 6.08 12.63
C PRO A 99 -10.05 5.14 11.82
N MET A 100 -9.56 4.11 12.48
CA MET A 100 -8.75 3.03 11.90
C MET A 100 -9.67 2.03 11.23
N GLN A 101 -9.13 1.26 10.29
CA GLN A 101 -9.90 0.23 9.59
C GLN A 101 -9.57 -1.15 10.18
N LEU A 102 -10.60 -1.91 10.53
CA LEU A 102 -10.53 -3.31 10.89
C LEU A 102 -11.28 -4.14 9.86
N VAL A 103 -10.73 -5.29 9.52
CA VAL A 103 -11.37 -6.32 8.71
C VAL A 103 -11.16 -7.66 9.39
N ALA A 104 -12.21 -8.48 9.48
CA ALA A 104 -12.16 -9.83 10.01
C ALA A 104 -12.66 -10.82 8.95
N LEU A 105 -11.90 -11.90 8.74
CA LEU A 105 -12.22 -13.01 7.85
C LEU A 105 -12.42 -14.31 8.62
N ASP A 106 -13.29 -15.18 8.11
CA ASP A 106 -13.43 -16.57 8.57
C ASP A 106 -12.45 -17.52 7.85
N ARG A 107 -12.54 -18.82 8.15
CA ARG A 107 -11.72 -19.89 7.53
C ARG A 107 -11.99 -20.13 6.06
N GLU A 108 -13.14 -19.68 5.55
CA GLU A 108 -13.47 -19.71 4.13
C GLU A 108 -13.15 -18.38 3.43
N LEU A 109 -12.39 -17.49 4.08
CA LEU A 109 -12.04 -16.16 3.58
C LEU A 109 -13.26 -15.26 3.31
N ARG A 110 -14.37 -15.49 4.02
CA ARG A 110 -15.54 -14.60 3.96
C ARG A 110 -15.41 -13.47 4.95
N LEU A 111 -15.97 -12.32 4.57
CA LEU A 111 -16.01 -11.15 5.42
C LEU A 111 -16.95 -11.38 6.62
N VAL A 112 -16.38 -11.40 7.83
CA VAL A 112 -17.12 -11.49 9.10
C VAL A 112 -17.46 -10.09 9.61
N ALA A 113 -16.50 -9.18 9.54
CA ALA A 113 -16.68 -7.78 9.94
C ALA A 113 -15.79 -6.85 9.13
N MET A 114 -16.26 -5.63 8.91
CA MET A 114 -15.50 -4.53 8.32
C MET A 114 -15.89 -3.26 9.05
N GLU A 115 -15.05 -2.87 10.00
CA GLU A 115 -15.37 -1.82 10.96
C GLU A 115 -14.40 -0.66 10.86
N ARG A 116 -14.91 0.55 11.11
CA ARG A 116 -14.10 1.76 11.09
C ARG A 116 -14.36 2.57 12.34
N ASP A 117 -13.43 2.48 13.29
CA ASP A 117 -13.62 3.05 14.63
C ASP A 117 -12.29 3.50 15.27
N ASP A 118 -12.34 4.02 16.49
CA ASP A 118 -11.17 4.32 17.31
C ASP A 118 -10.50 3.06 17.88
N LEU A 119 -9.35 3.27 18.53
CA LEU A 119 -8.52 2.19 19.05
C LEU A 119 -9.24 1.31 20.08
N GLU A 120 -9.95 1.91 21.03
CA GLU A 120 -10.51 1.14 22.14
C GLU A 120 -11.72 0.33 21.66
N SER A 121 -12.54 0.89 20.75
CA SER A 121 -13.64 0.17 20.11
C SER A 121 -13.14 -1.04 19.30
N LEU A 122 -12.10 -0.87 18.47
CA LEU A 122 -11.55 -1.97 17.69
C LEU A 122 -10.87 -3.04 18.57
N LEU A 123 -10.18 -2.64 19.64
CA LEU A 123 -9.62 -3.58 20.61
C LEU A 123 -10.71 -4.38 21.34
N ALA A 124 -11.86 -3.77 21.64
CA ALA A 124 -12.99 -4.47 22.24
C ALA A 124 -13.53 -5.57 21.31
N ILE A 125 -13.63 -5.28 20.00
CA ILE A 125 -13.99 -6.27 18.98
C ILE A 125 -12.97 -7.40 18.96
N VAL A 126 -11.67 -7.09 18.87
CA VAL A 126 -10.60 -8.10 18.85
C VAL A 126 -10.59 -8.95 20.12
N ALA A 127 -10.80 -8.35 21.29
CA ALA A 127 -10.83 -9.04 22.57
C ALA A 127 -11.99 -10.04 22.68
N SER A 128 -13.10 -9.79 21.96
CA SER A 128 -14.29 -10.65 21.95
C SER A 128 -14.06 -12.00 21.25
N PHE A 129 -13.04 -12.12 20.40
CA PHE A 129 -12.70 -13.39 19.76
C PHE A 129 -11.94 -14.31 20.71
N GLU A 130 -12.37 -15.55 20.88
CA GLU A 130 -11.68 -16.52 21.73
C GLU A 130 -10.26 -16.80 21.20
N SER A 131 -10.16 -17.07 19.90
CA SER A 131 -8.91 -17.25 19.15
C SER A 131 -8.88 -16.33 17.93
N ALA A 132 -7.77 -15.62 17.74
CA ALA A 132 -7.58 -14.72 16.61
C ALA A 132 -6.10 -14.58 16.22
N VAL A 133 -5.87 -14.39 14.92
CA VAL A 133 -4.58 -13.94 14.38
C VAL A 133 -4.76 -12.52 13.86
N VAL A 134 -4.05 -11.56 14.45
CA VAL A 134 -4.20 -10.13 14.19
C VAL A 134 -2.98 -9.59 13.44
N ALA A 135 -3.19 -9.15 12.21
CA ALA A 135 -2.19 -8.50 11.40
C ALA A 135 -2.39 -6.98 11.42
N VAL A 136 -1.32 -6.23 11.65
CA VAL A 136 -1.36 -4.77 11.69
C VAL A 136 -0.48 -4.20 10.58
N ASP A 137 -1.01 -3.28 9.77
CA ASP A 137 -0.23 -2.54 8.75
C ASP A 137 0.55 -1.36 9.36
N ALA A 138 1.38 -1.68 10.35
CA ALA A 138 2.32 -0.73 10.92
C ALA A 138 3.55 -1.41 11.53
N PRO A 139 4.64 -0.66 11.74
CA PRO A 139 5.80 -1.13 12.49
C PRO A 139 5.42 -1.64 13.89
N GLN A 140 5.94 -2.80 14.29
CA GLN A 140 5.83 -3.33 15.65
C GLN A 140 6.54 -2.45 16.69
N GLY A 141 7.72 -1.94 16.34
CA GLY A 141 8.55 -1.17 17.25
C GLY A 141 9.48 -0.20 16.53
N PRO A 142 10.16 0.68 17.29
CA PRO A 142 11.12 1.62 16.73
C PRO A 142 12.33 0.90 16.16
N ASN A 143 13.15 1.63 15.42
CA ASN A 143 14.45 1.14 14.99
C ASN A 143 15.40 1.02 16.20
N CYS A 144 16.04 -0.13 16.39
CA CYS A 144 16.97 -0.39 17.49
C CYS A 144 18.44 -0.21 17.08
N GLY A 145 18.67 0.37 15.91
CA GLY A 145 19.99 0.64 15.36
C GLY A 145 20.74 -0.63 14.95
N LEU A 146 20.05 -1.75 14.68
CA LEU A 146 20.70 -3.03 14.39
C LEU A 146 21.59 -2.96 13.15
N MET A 147 21.20 -2.16 12.16
CA MET A 147 22.02 -1.92 10.97
C MET A 147 23.38 -1.27 11.30
N ARG A 148 23.54 -0.64 12.47
CA ARG A 148 24.83 -0.10 12.95
C ARG A 148 25.71 -1.14 13.66
N ARG A 149 25.29 -2.39 13.77
CA ARG A 149 26.11 -3.45 14.36
C ARG A 149 26.99 -4.14 13.31
N PRO A 150 28.30 -4.35 13.57
CA PRO A 150 29.22 -4.97 12.60
C PRO A 150 28.71 -6.29 12.00
N GLU A 151 28.19 -7.17 12.84
CA GLU A 151 27.69 -8.50 12.50
C GLU A 151 26.47 -8.47 11.57
N ILE A 152 25.59 -7.47 11.70
CA ILE A 152 24.45 -7.28 10.79
C ILE A 152 24.92 -6.69 9.46
N ARG A 153 25.80 -5.67 9.49
CA ARG A 153 26.33 -5.06 8.27
C ARG A 153 27.10 -6.04 7.39
N GLN A 154 27.92 -6.88 8.00
CA GLN A 154 28.75 -7.85 7.29
C GLN A 154 27.89 -8.85 6.52
N ARG A 155 26.73 -9.28 7.06
CA ARG A 155 25.77 -10.15 6.34
C ARG A 155 25.29 -9.55 5.01
N PHE A 156 25.27 -8.23 4.91
CA PHE A 156 24.85 -7.50 3.73
C PHE A 156 26.02 -6.90 2.93
N ASN A 157 27.27 -7.23 3.26
CA ASN A 157 28.47 -6.67 2.65
C ASN A 157 28.51 -5.13 2.70
N LEU A 158 27.97 -4.53 3.77
CA LEU A 158 27.89 -3.08 3.94
C LEU A 158 29.17 -2.52 4.59
N ARG A 159 29.72 -1.46 3.99
CA ARG A 159 30.87 -0.73 4.56
C ARG A 159 30.51 -0.03 5.87
N PRO A 160 31.42 0.15 6.83
CA PRO A 160 31.17 0.98 8.01
C PRO A 160 30.83 2.44 7.63
N GLY A 161 30.06 3.13 8.48
CA GLY A 161 29.82 4.58 8.38
C GLY A 161 28.81 5.04 7.31
N GLY A 162 28.10 4.13 6.64
CA GLY A 162 27.07 4.52 5.66
C GLY A 162 25.87 5.20 6.33
N ARG A 163 25.62 6.48 5.97
CA ARG A 163 24.56 7.30 6.58
C ARG A 163 23.15 6.91 6.14
N THR A 164 23.01 6.26 4.99
CA THR A 164 21.70 6.01 4.38
C THR A 164 20.98 4.84 5.03
N TRP A 165 21.63 3.67 5.11
CA TRP A 165 21.01 2.43 5.62
C TRP A 165 21.18 2.24 7.13
N SER A 166 22.03 3.03 7.80
CA SER A 166 22.27 2.92 9.24
C SER A 166 21.07 3.31 10.10
N GLY A 167 20.15 4.09 9.54
CA GLY A 167 18.92 4.52 10.18
C GLY A 167 17.68 3.73 9.75
N TRP A 168 17.84 2.55 9.15
CA TRP A 168 16.72 1.68 8.76
C TRP A 168 16.64 0.47 9.69
N ARG A 169 15.42 -0.04 9.92
CA ARG A 169 15.27 -1.39 10.50
C ARG A 169 15.81 -2.43 9.54
N VAL A 170 16.20 -3.60 10.04
CA VAL A 170 16.69 -4.70 9.17
C VAL A 170 15.64 -5.08 8.13
N CYS A 171 14.38 -5.22 8.52
CA CYS A 171 13.27 -5.54 7.61
C CYS A 171 13.09 -4.50 6.49
N GLU A 172 13.19 -3.21 6.83
CA GLU A 172 13.06 -2.10 5.89
C GLU A 172 14.22 -2.06 4.90
N TYR A 173 15.46 -2.29 5.36
CA TYR A 173 16.62 -2.39 4.49
C TYR A 173 16.46 -3.55 3.50
N GLU A 174 16.07 -4.72 4.01
CA GLU A 174 15.90 -5.93 3.21
C GLU A 174 14.84 -5.80 2.12
N LEU A 175 13.71 -5.16 2.42
CA LEU A 175 12.68 -4.91 1.41
C LEU A 175 13.13 -3.84 0.41
N ARG A 176 13.81 -2.79 0.90
CA ARG A 176 14.24 -1.68 0.05
C ARG A 176 15.29 -2.06 -0.97
N ARG A 177 16.23 -2.94 -0.64
CA ARG A 177 17.20 -3.49 -1.62
C ARG A 177 16.54 -4.34 -2.71
N ARG A 178 15.34 -4.88 -2.44
CA ARG A 178 14.50 -5.63 -3.39
C ARG A 178 13.52 -4.73 -4.14
N ASN A 179 13.66 -3.40 -4.01
CA ASN A 179 12.79 -2.37 -4.59
C ASN A 179 11.36 -2.29 -4.01
N ILE A 180 11.14 -2.87 -2.84
CA ILE A 180 9.92 -2.67 -2.05
C ILE A 180 10.17 -1.54 -1.04
N ARG A 181 9.60 -0.36 -1.29
CA ARG A 181 9.89 0.84 -0.50
C ARG A 181 8.84 1.07 0.57
N LEU A 182 9.25 0.96 1.83
CA LEU A 182 8.43 1.30 2.99
C LEU A 182 8.87 2.62 3.62
N TYR A 183 8.04 3.13 4.54
CA TYR A 183 8.45 4.20 5.44
C TYR A 183 9.61 3.69 6.33
N ASN A 184 10.64 4.51 6.49
CA ASN A 184 11.77 4.19 7.36
C ASN A 184 11.39 4.56 8.80
N THR A 185 11.27 3.57 9.67
CA THR A 185 10.88 3.77 11.06
C THR A 185 12.05 4.38 11.83
N PRO A 186 11.88 5.53 12.50
CA PRO A 186 12.95 6.15 13.28
C PRO A 186 13.21 5.38 14.58
N GLU A 187 14.36 5.64 15.17
CA GLU A 187 14.76 5.13 16.48
C GLU A 187 14.02 5.84 17.62
N GLU A 188 13.89 7.16 17.52
CA GLU A 188 13.12 7.98 18.46
C GLU A 188 11.63 7.95 18.09
N VAL A 189 10.78 7.53 19.03
CA VAL A 189 9.33 7.39 18.83
C VAL A 189 8.69 8.75 18.49
N GLU A 190 9.18 9.83 19.08
CA GLU A 190 8.70 11.20 18.91
C GLU A 190 8.90 11.71 17.48
N ARG A 191 9.91 11.18 16.78
CA ARG A 191 10.21 11.50 15.37
C ARG A 191 9.38 10.67 14.40
N ALA A 192 8.70 9.62 14.89
CA ALA A 192 7.85 8.78 14.06
C ALA A 192 6.57 9.51 13.65
N LYS A 193 6.08 9.20 12.44
CA LYS A 193 4.79 9.72 11.98
C LYS A 193 3.67 9.29 12.95
N PRO A 194 2.59 10.09 13.11
CA PRO A 194 1.51 9.76 14.04
C PRO A 194 0.91 8.36 13.86
N TRP A 195 0.70 7.90 12.62
CA TRP A 195 0.18 6.55 12.34
C TRP A 195 1.15 5.43 12.76
N VAL A 196 2.48 5.69 12.75
CA VAL A 196 3.49 4.73 13.23
C VAL A 196 3.42 4.61 14.74
N ARG A 197 3.32 5.75 15.45
CA ARG A 197 3.13 5.76 16.91
C ARG A 197 1.84 5.05 17.30
N MET A 198 0.78 5.21 16.50
CA MET A 198 -0.47 4.46 16.67
C MET A 198 -0.24 2.96 16.50
N GLY A 199 0.54 2.54 15.49
CA GLY A 199 0.98 1.16 15.34
C GLY A 199 1.66 0.60 16.59
N PHE A 200 2.67 1.31 17.11
CA PHE A 200 3.35 0.91 18.36
C PHE A 200 2.38 0.75 19.53
N ARG A 201 1.46 1.72 19.70
CA ARG A 201 0.43 1.66 20.74
C ARG A 201 -0.47 0.45 20.53
N LEU A 202 -0.93 0.19 19.30
CA LEU A 202 -1.79 -0.95 18.98
C LEU A 202 -1.13 -2.29 19.32
N PHE A 203 0.14 -2.48 18.97
CA PHE A 203 0.88 -3.69 19.36
C PHE A 203 0.99 -3.84 20.88
N GLY A 204 1.36 -2.77 21.60
CA GLY A 204 1.41 -2.82 23.07
C GLY A 204 0.06 -3.17 23.70
N ARG A 205 -1.05 -2.64 23.15
CA ARG A 205 -2.40 -2.97 23.63
C ARG A 205 -2.83 -4.40 23.31
N LEU A 206 -2.42 -4.94 22.16
CA LEU A 206 -2.64 -6.35 21.83
C LEU A 206 -1.85 -7.26 22.78
N GLU A 207 -0.61 -6.91 23.14
CA GLU A 207 0.15 -7.64 24.17
C GLU A 207 -0.55 -7.63 25.53
N GLU A 208 -1.07 -6.48 25.97
CA GLU A 208 -1.88 -6.36 27.20
C GLU A 208 -3.13 -7.26 27.17
N LEU A 209 -3.69 -7.53 25.99
CA LEU A 209 -4.81 -8.45 25.75
C LEU A 209 -4.40 -9.92 25.60
N GLY A 210 -3.11 -10.25 25.82
CA GLY A 210 -2.58 -11.61 25.77
C GLY A 210 -2.22 -12.11 24.37
N PHE A 211 -2.16 -11.23 23.36
CA PHE A 211 -1.63 -11.60 22.05
C PHE A 211 -0.11 -11.73 22.10
N THR A 212 0.41 -12.67 21.32
CA THR A 212 1.86 -12.92 21.24
C THR A 212 2.36 -12.72 19.82
N ALA A 213 3.56 -12.17 19.67
CA ALA A 213 4.15 -11.95 18.36
C ALA A 213 4.37 -13.28 17.62
N TYR A 214 3.89 -13.36 16.38
CA TYR A 214 4.10 -14.51 15.51
C TYR A 214 5.57 -14.63 15.11
N ARG A 215 6.09 -15.85 15.19
CA ARG A 215 7.44 -16.22 14.75
C ARG A 215 7.35 -17.53 13.97
N GLN A 216 7.85 -17.50 12.75
CA GLN A 216 7.82 -18.67 11.87
C GLN A 216 8.59 -19.82 12.50
N GLY A 217 7.96 -21.00 12.56
CA GLY A 217 8.53 -22.21 13.17
C GLY A 217 8.27 -22.36 14.68
N GLU A 218 7.63 -21.39 15.34
CA GLU A 218 7.09 -21.61 16.70
C GLU A 218 5.71 -22.29 16.63
N ASP A 219 5.35 -23.00 17.71
CA ASP A 219 4.05 -23.65 17.81
C ASP A 219 2.89 -22.63 17.74
N PRO A 220 1.77 -23.00 17.08
CA PRO A 220 0.64 -22.10 16.91
C PRO A 220 0.00 -21.76 18.27
N LYS A 221 -0.17 -20.46 18.53
CA LYS A 221 -0.84 -19.95 19.74
C LYS A 221 -2.25 -19.47 19.40
N PRO A 222 -3.22 -19.53 20.33
CA PRO A 222 -4.60 -19.11 20.06
C PRO A 222 -4.75 -17.60 19.72
N ARG A 223 -3.85 -16.77 20.26
CA ARG A 223 -3.85 -15.31 20.09
C ARG A 223 -2.49 -14.84 19.58
N LEU A 224 -2.41 -14.65 18.27
CA LEU A 224 -1.20 -14.24 17.57
C LEU A 224 -1.35 -12.85 17.01
N MET A 225 -0.26 -12.08 16.99
CA MET A 225 -0.19 -10.80 16.31
C MET A 225 1.05 -10.72 15.41
N LEU A 226 0.94 -10.01 14.29
CA LEU A 226 2.05 -9.84 13.35
C LEU A 226 2.02 -8.46 12.66
N GLU A 227 3.20 -7.99 12.23
CA GLU A 227 3.33 -6.84 11.34
C GLU A 227 3.15 -7.32 9.90
N ALA A 228 2.10 -6.85 9.22
CA ALA A 228 1.81 -7.17 7.82
C ALA A 228 1.72 -5.88 7.02
N ARG A 229 2.76 -5.55 6.27
CA ARG A 229 2.83 -4.29 5.53
C ARG A 229 2.12 -4.42 4.19
N ALA A 230 0.92 -3.85 4.05
CA ALA A 230 0.06 -4.14 2.90
C ALA A 230 0.73 -3.81 1.56
N HIS A 231 1.45 -2.68 1.48
CA HIS A 231 2.22 -2.32 0.29
C HIS A 231 3.24 -3.41 -0.11
N ALA A 232 3.93 -4.02 0.85
CA ALA A 232 4.86 -5.10 0.59
C ALA A 232 4.12 -6.40 0.23
N GLY A 233 3.00 -6.70 0.91
CA GLY A 233 2.12 -7.82 0.56
C GLY A 233 1.67 -7.76 -0.90
N TYR A 234 1.10 -6.64 -1.33
CA TYR A 234 0.73 -6.45 -2.74
C TYR A 234 1.92 -6.53 -3.69
N ALA A 235 3.06 -5.92 -3.35
CA ALA A 235 4.23 -5.95 -4.21
C ALA A 235 4.78 -7.37 -4.41
N THR A 236 4.73 -8.21 -3.37
CA THR A 236 5.18 -9.60 -3.41
C THR A 236 4.25 -10.47 -4.24
N LEU A 237 2.92 -10.40 -4.03
CA LEU A 237 1.94 -11.16 -4.80
C LEU A 237 1.91 -10.75 -6.29
N LEU A 238 2.06 -9.46 -6.59
CA LEU A 238 2.11 -8.96 -7.97
C LEU A 238 3.47 -9.18 -8.67
N GLU A 239 4.48 -9.55 -7.90
CA GLU A 239 5.88 -9.65 -8.33
C GLU A 239 6.44 -8.35 -8.94
N ARG A 240 5.86 -7.20 -8.58
CA ARG A 240 6.22 -5.85 -9.06
C ARG A 240 5.64 -4.80 -8.13
N ARG A 241 6.07 -3.55 -8.28
CA ARG A 241 5.49 -2.43 -7.53
C ARG A 241 4.02 -2.21 -7.94
N PRO A 242 3.08 -2.17 -6.98
CA PRO A 242 1.68 -1.89 -7.29
C PRO A 242 1.50 -0.45 -7.78
N PHE A 243 0.41 -0.21 -8.51
CA PHE A 243 -0.03 1.14 -8.86
C PHE A 243 -0.28 1.99 -7.60
N LEU A 244 -0.35 3.31 -7.78
CA LEU A 244 -0.53 4.26 -6.69
C LEU A 244 -1.77 3.92 -5.87
N LYS A 245 -1.62 3.85 -4.53
CA LYS A 245 -2.66 3.38 -3.58
C LYS A 245 -4.02 4.07 -3.77
N HIS A 246 -4.02 5.36 -4.06
CA HIS A 246 -5.24 6.16 -4.17
C HIS A 246 -5.71 6.37 -5.62
N SER A 247 -5.03 5.79 -6.63
CA SER A 247 -5.56 5.82 -8.00
C SER A 247 -6.65 4.77 -8.16
N PHE A 248 -7.52 4.98 -9.14
CA PHE A 248 -8.56 4.01 -9.48
C PHE A 248 -7.96 2.64 -9.85
N GLU A 249 -6.93 2.64 -10.71
CA GLU A 249 -6.22 1.41 -11.13
C GLU A 249 -5.55 0.73 -9.94
N GLY A 250 -5.03 1.50 -8.98
CA GLY A 250 -4.41 0.96 -7.77
C GLY A 250 -5.39 0.29 -6.83
N ARG A 251 -6.60 0.82 -6.67
CA ARG A 251 -7.67 0.18 -5.89
C ARG A 251 -8.15 -1.09 -6.57
N MET A 252 -8.45 -1.00 -7.87
CA MET A 252 -8.87 -2.13 -8.70
C MET A 252 -7.85 -3.27 -8.66
N GLN A 253 -6.56 -2.96 -8.87
CA GLN A 253 -5.48 -3.96 -8.84
C GLN A 253 -5.40 -4.68 -7.49
N ARG A 254 -5.51 -3.95 -6.38
CA ARG A 254 -5.42 -4.52 -5.03
C ARG A 254 -6.61 -5.41 -4.71
N GLN A 255 -7.82 -4.96 -5.01
CA GLN A 255 -9.03 -5.78 -4.84
C GLN A 255 -8.97 -7.03 -5.72
N LEU A 256 -8.50 -6.90 -6.97
CA LEU A 256 -8.37 -8.02 -7.89
C LEU A 256 -7.37 -9.06 -7.38
N VAL A 257 -6.24 -8.63 -6.81
CA VAL A 257 -5.28 -9.54 -6.19
C VAL A 257 -5.96 -10.36 -5.09
N LEU A 258 -6.63 -9.70 -4.13
CA LEU A 258 -7.31 -10.40 -3.03
C LEU A 258 -8.45 -11.32 -3.53
N TYR A 259 -9.21 -10.88 -4.52
CA TYR A 259 -10.24 -11.70 -5.18
C TYR A 259 -9.64 -12.97 -5.80
N LEU A 260 -8.51 -12.86 -6.50
CA LEU A 260 -7.82 -14.00 -7.11
C LEU A 260 -7.19 -14.94 -6.07
N GLU A 261 -6.79 -14.42 -4.93
CA GLU A 261 -6.35 -15.21 -3.76
C GLU A 261 -7.52 -15.92 -3.04
N GLY A 262 -8.76 -15.67 -3.48
CA GLY A 262 -9.97 -16.35 -2.99
C GLY A 262 -10.66 -15.65 -1.83
N VAL A 263 -10.28 -14.41 -1.49
CA VAL A 263 -11.06 -13.60 -0.54
C VAL A 263 -12.43 -13.30 -1.15
N ASP A 264 -13.50 -13.49 -0.37
CA ASP A 264 -14.89 -13.33 -0.81
C ASP A 264 -15.23 -11.84 -1.00
N LEU A 265 -14.72 -11.28 -2.09
CA LEU A 265 -14.92 -9.90 -2.52
C LEU A 265 -15.66 -9.87 -3.85
N PRO A 266 -16.38 -8.78 -4.16
CA PRO A 266 -16.88 -8.56 -5.51
C PRO A 266 -15.73 -8.50 -6.51
N ASN A 267 -15.94 -9.09 -7.70
CA ASN A 267 -14.96 -9.03 -8.77
C ASN A 267 -14.87 -7.58 -9.29
N PRO A 268 -13.75 -6.87 -9.06
CA PRO A 268 -13.68 -5.45 -9.40
C PRO A 268 -13.81 -5.20 -10.90
N MET A 269 -13.54 -6.21 -11.76
CA MET A 269 -13.67 -6.08 -13.21
C MET A 269 -15.11 -5.81 -13.68
N GLN A 270 -16.13 -6.16 -12.89
CA GLN A 270 -17.54 -5.87 -13.22
C GLN A 270 -17.80 -4.37 -13.33
N ALA A 271 -17.17 -3.55 -12.48
CA ALA A 271 -17.28 -2.09 -12.55
C ALA A 271 -16.78 -1.51 -13.90
N LEU A 272 -15.82 -2.17 -14.56
CA LEU A 272 -15.33 -1.75 -15.87
C LEU A 272 -16.28 -2.13 -17.00
N GLU A 273 -16.97 -3.27 -16.89
CA GLU A 273 -17.97 -3.70 -17.87
C GLU A 273 -19.18 -2.77 -17.88
N GLU A 274 -19.51 -2.18 -16.72
CA GLU A 274 -20.63 -1.24 -16.55
C GLU A 274 -20.27 0.22 -16.86
N LEU A 275 -18.99 0.53 -17.07
CA LEU A 275 -18.57 1.91 -17.33
C LEU A 275 -19.01 2.37 -18.73
N THR A 276 -19.98 3.28 -18.79
CA THR A 276 -20.55 3.79 -20.05
C THR A 276 -20.19 5.25 -20.28
N ARG A 277 -20.40 5.73 -21.52
CA ARG A 277 -20.33 7.17 -21.84
C ARG A 277 -21.27 8.00 -20.94
N HIS A 278 -22.44 7.47 -20.60
CA HIS A 278 -23.39 8.16 -19.73
C HIS A 278 -22.79 8.37 -18.33
N HIS A 279 -22.18 7.34 -17.74
CA HIS A 279 -21.48 7.41 -16.46
C HIS A 279 -20.38 8.48 -16.46
N LEU A 280 -19.57 8.53 -17.53
CA LEU A 280 -18.52 9.54 -17.67
C LEU A 280 -19.05 10.97 -17.84
N LEU A 281 -20.13 11.15 -18.62
CA LEU A 281 -20.70 12.49 -18.87
C LEU A 281 -21.49 13.03 -17.68
N THR A 282 -22.08 12.15 -16.87
CA THR A 282 -22.84 12.54 -15.67
C THR A 282 -22.00 12.58 -14.40
N GLY A 283 -20.83 11.95 -14.39
CA GLY A 283 -19.96 11.85 -13.23
C GLY A 283 -20.38 10.77 -12.21
N HIS A 284 -21.40 9.97 -12.54
CA HIS A 284 -21.83 8.84 -11.72
C HIS A 284 -21.13 7.56 -12.18
N LEU A 285 -20.07 7.15 -11.47
CA LEU A 285 -19.31 5.93 -11.76
C LEU A 285 -19.80 4.79 -10.85
N PRO A 286 -20.02 3.58 -11.38
CA PRO A 286 -20.47 2.42 -10.61
C PRO A 286 -19.31 1.81 -9.79
N LEU A 287 -18.92 2.50 -8.72
CA LEU A 287 -17.75 2.17 -7.89
C LEU A 287 -18.13 1.77 -6.46
N GLU A 288 -19.40 1.47 -6.21
CA GLU A 288 -19.95 1.16 -4.89
C GLU A 288 -19.30 -0.09 -4.28
N GLU A 289 -18.92 -1.06 -5.11
CA GLU A 289 -18.29 -2.32 -4.70
C GLU A 289 -16.75 -2.26 -4.71
N LEU A 290 -16.17 -1.13 -5.07
CA LEU A 290 -14.73 -0.94 -5.03
C LEU A 290 -14.33 -0.50 -3.62
N HIS A 291 -13.53 -1.31 -2.94
CA HIS A 291 -13.08 -1.03 -1.58
C HIS A 291 -12.17 0.20 -1.48
N THR A 292 -12.22 0.88 -0.34
CA THR A 292 -11.33 2.01 -0.06
C THR A 292 -9.88 1.53 0.13
N PRO A 293 -8.88 2.42 -0.04
CA PRO A 293 -7.50 2.02 0.16
C PRO A 293 -7.18 1.51 1.58
N GLU A 294 -7.84 2.05 2.60
CA GLU A 294 -7.71 1.61 3.99
C GLU A 294 -8.34 0.22 4.20
N GLU A 295 -9.52 -0.05 3.61
CA GLU A 295 -10.14 -1.39 3.59
C GLU A 295 -9.25 -2.42 2.91
N LEU A 296 -8.64 -2.07 1.78
CA LEU A 296 -7.76 -2.96 1.03
C LEU A 296 -6.46 -3.28 1.77
N ASP A 297 -5.90 -2.32 2.51
CA ASP A 297 -4.71 -2.57 3.31
C ASP A 297 -5.04 -3.44 4.54
N ALA A 298 -6.19 -3.21 5.19
CA ALA A 298 -6.70 -4.09 6.25
C ALA A 298 -7.02 -5.50 5.74
N LEU A 299 -7.66 -5.66 4.58
CA LEU A 299 -7.94 -6.96 3.95
C LEU A 299 -6.64 -7.74 3.66
N MET A 300 -5.59 -7.07 3.16
CA MET A 300 -4.28 -7.69 2.97
C MET A 300 -3.68 -8.19 4.29
N GLY A 301 -3.84 -7.43 5.36
CA GLY A 301 -3.50 -7.87 6.72
C GLY A 301 -4.26 -9.13 7.12
N ALA A 302 -5.59 -9.12 7.00
CA ALA A 302 -6.44 -10.26 7.36
C ALA A 302 -6.12 -11.52 6.52
N TYR A 303 -5.86 -11.35 5.21
CA TYR A 303 -5.41 -12.43 4.34
C TYR A 303 -4.05 -13.00 4.77
N THR A 304 -3.10 -12.13 5.13
CA THR A 304 -1.79 -12.57 5.64
C THR A 304 -1.94 -13.32 6.96
N ALA A 305 -2.83 -12.88 7.86
CA ALA A 305 -3.16 -13.56 9.10
C ALA A 305 -3.79 -14.95 8.86
N TYR A 306 -4.67 -15.07 7.87
CA TYR A 306 -5.20 -16.35 7.42
C TYR A 306 -4.09 -17.29 6.96
N LEU A 307 -3.17 -16.82 6.11
CA LEU A 307 -2.06 -17.66 5.64
C LEU A 307 -1.17 -18.14 6.79
N VAL A 308 -0.87 -17.28 7.77
CA VAL A 308 -0.10 -17.69 8.96
C VAL A 308 -0.72 -18.88 9.68
N ALA A 309 -2.05 -18.91 9.82
CA ALA A 309 -2.74 -19.98 10.54
C ALA A 309 -3.04 -21.21 9.68
N ALA A 310 -3.46 -21.01 8.43
CA ALA A 310 -3.98 -22.07 7.57
C ALA A 310 -2.92 -22.66 6.63
N ARG A 311 -1.89 -21.89 6.27
CA ARG A 311 -0.84 -22.24 5.30
C ARG A 311 0.50 -21.59 5.68
N PRO A 312 1.11 -21.94 6.83
CA PRO A 312 2.34 -21.30 7.31
C PRO A 312 3.54 -21.45 6.37
N GLU A 313 3.51 -22.41 5.44
CA GLU A 313 4.47 -22.56 4.34
C GLU A 313 4.32 -21.50 3.25
N GLY A 314 3.16 -20.85 3.15
CA GLY A 314 2.84 -19.80 2.19
C GLY A 314 3.26 -18.39 2.63
N VAL A 315 3.95 -18.27 3.78
CA VAL A 315 4.41 -16.98 4.32
C VAL A 315 5.92 -16.98 4.60
N CYS A 316 6.50 -15.80 4.63
CA CYS A 316 7.88 -15.58 5.08
C CYS A 316 7.95 -14.37 5.99
N GLN A 317 8.97 -14.34 6.87
CA GLN A 317 9.26 -13.21 7.74
C GLN A 317 10.57 -12.52 7.36
N VAL A 318 10.58 -11.20 7.37
CA VAL A 318 11.74 -10.37 7.02
C VAL A 318 12.13 -9.52 8.21
N GLY A 319 13.43 -9.51 8.54
CA GLY A 319 14.00 -8.64 9.57
C GLY A 319 14.58 -9.38 10.77
N LYS A 320 14.38 -8.79 11.95
CA LYS A 320 14.92 -9.26 13.22
C LYS A 320 13.87 -9.04 14.32
N ALA A 321 13.67 -10.04 15.17
CA ALA A 321 12.64 -10.01 16.20
C ALA A 321 12.78 -8.80 17.14
N GLU A 322 14.00 -8.33 17.37
CA GLU A 322 14.31 -7.18 18.22
C GLU A 322 13.79 -5.84 17.67
N GLU A 323 13.61 -5.72 16.34
CA GLU A 323 13.06 -4.52 15.67
C GLU A 323 11.67 -4.77 15.06
N GLY A 324 11.13 -5.97 15.21
CA GLY A 324 9.94 -6.46 14.56
C GLY A 324 10.20 -7.21 13.25
N LEU A 325 9.28 -8.15 12.95
CA LEU A 325 9.31 -8.99 11.76
C LEU A 325 8.13 -8.65 10.85
N ILE A 326 8.41 -8.26 9.61
CA ILE A 326 7.37 -8.09 8.58
C ILE A 326 7.05 -9.47 8.03
N THR A 327 5.79 -9.88 8.15
CA THR A 327 5.27 -11.12 7.55
C THR A 327 4.68 -10.81 6.17
N LEU A 328 5.01 -11.62 5.17
CA LEU A 328 4.59 -11.43 3.79
C LEU A 328 3.87 -12.67 3.27
N PRO A 329 2.85 -12.51 2.40
CA PRO A 329 2.01 -13.59 1.89
C PRO A 329 2.69 -14.36 0.74
N VAL A 330 3.98 -14.66 0.87
CA VAL A 330 4.75 -15.48 -0.07
C VAL A 330 5.73 -16.35 0.70
N ALA A 331 5.95 -17.58 0.22
CA ALA A 331 6.90 -18.52 0.82
C ALA A 331 8.35 -18.02 0.73
N GLU A 332 8.71 -17.38 -0.38
CA GLU A 332 10.07 -16.91 -0.64
C GLU A 332 10.06 -15.53 -1.32
N LEU A 333 11.05 -14.70 -1.00
CA LEU A 333 11.23 -13.40 -1.63
C LEU A 333 12.15 -13.48 -2.85
N LYS A 334 11.75 -12.82 -3.93
CA LYS A 334 12.64 -12.51 -5.05
C LYS A 334 13.77 -11.58 -4.63
N ASP A 335 14.87 -11.66 -5.37
CA ASP A 335 15.98 -10.72 -5.23
C ASP A 335 15.61 -9.29 -5.63
N PHE A 336 14.62 -9.13 -6.52
CA PHE A 336 14.18 -7.84 -7.03
C PHE A 336 12.72 -7.86 -7.52
N TYR A 337 11.98 -6.77 -7.27
CA TYR A 337 10.62 -6.53 -7.74
C TYR A 337 10.60 -5.31 -8.66
N ALA A 338 10.08 -5.45 -9.87
CA ALA A 338 10.14 -4.41 -10.91
C ALA A 338 9.32 -3.15 -10.59
#